data_AF-A0A5C5USC9-F1
#
_entry.id   AF-A0A5C5USC9-F1
#
_cell.length_a   1.000
_cell.length_b   1.000
_cell.length_c   1.000
_cell.angle_alpha   90.00
_cell.angle_beta   90.00
_cell.angle_gamma   90.00
#
_symmetry.space_group_name_H-M   'P 1'
#
loop_
_entity.id
_entity.type
_entity.pdbx_description
1 polymer ?
#
loop_
_entity_poly.entity_id
_entity_poly.type
_entity_poly.pdbx_seq_one_letter_code
_entity_poly.pdbx_strand_id
1 'polypeptide(L)'
;MAGRRGKAAGRDPWNHNIAYHPWIARRARGRVLDVGCGDGMLAQKLAQTCDTVIGLECDDIGVPVRKPCLSLAEIRSIASKELPGA
;
A
#
# COMPACT_ATOMS: atom_id res chain seq x y z
N MET A 1 23.20 9.23 -21.17
CA MET A 1 23.12 9.55 -19.72
C MET A 1 22.39 8.41 -19.02
N ALA A 2 23.09 7.63 -18.20
CA ALA A 2 22.46 6.57 -17.41
C ALA A 2 21.78 7.20 -16.18
N GLY A 3 20.46 7.08 -16.09
CA GLY A 3 19.70 7.49 -14.92
C GLY A 3 20.16 6.69 -13.70
N ARG A 4 20.53 7.39 -12.62
CA ARG A 4 20.88 6.76 -11.33
C ARG A 4 19.67 5.98 -10.83
N ARG A 5 19.73 4.65 -10.91
CA ARG A 5 18.86 3.77 -10.13
C ARG A 5 19.21 3.99 -8.66
N GLY A 6 18.30 4.61 -7.91
CA GLY A 6 18.41 4.73 -6.45
C GLY A 6 18.60 3.35 -5.84
N LYS A 7 19.55 3.21 -4.91
CA LYS A 7 19.76 1.96 -4.17
C LYS A 7 18.49 1.64 -3.39
N ALA A 8 17.97 0.42 -3.56
CA ALA A 8 17.00 -0.16 -2.65
C ALA A 8 17.65 -0.25 -1.26
N ALA A 9 17.31 0.70 -0.38
CA ALA A 9 17.69 0.63 1.01
C ALA A 9 16.97 -0.59 1.59
N GLY A 10 17.76 -1.60 2.00
CA GLY A 10 17.27 -2.73 2.78
C GLY A 10 16.63 -2.19 4.05
N ARG A 11 15.32 -2.00 4.01
CA ARG A 11 14.47 -1.89 5.17
C ARG A 11 13.70 -3.18 5.21
N ASP A 12 13.68 -3.81 6.38
CA ASP A 12 12.73 -4.85 6.70
C ASP A 12 11.37 -4.42 6.13
N PRO A 13 10.69 -5.20 5.28
CA PRO A 13 9.47 -4.79 4.62
C PRO A 13 8.33 -4.85 5.65
N TRP A 14 8.46 -4.13 6.75
CA TRP A 14 7.47 -4.05 7.78
C TRP A 14 6.57 -2.85 7.48
N ASN A 15 5.63 -3.09 6.59
CA ASN A 15 4.45 -2.29 6.40
C ASN A 15 3.34 -2.95 7.24
N HIS A 16 2.79 -2.24 8.24
CA HIS A 16 1.67 -2.70 9.08
C HIS A 16 0.51 -3.30 8.26
N ASN A 17 0.35 -2.87 7.00
CA ASN A 17 -0.72 -3.30 6.11
C ASN A 17 -0.54 -4.72 5.55
N ILE A 18 0.63 -5.35 5.72
CA ILE A 18 0.87 -6.73 5.25
C ILE A 18 -0.11 -7.71 5.88
N ALA A 19 -0.53 -7.44 7.12
CA ALA A 19 -1.56 -8.20 7.82
C ALA A 19 -2.87 -8.30 7.00
N TYR A 20 -3.19 -7.28 6.18
CA TYR A 20 -4.40 -7.24 5.38
C TYR A 20 -4.26 -7.88 4.00
N HIS A 21 -3.04 -8.20 3.51
CA HIS A 21 -2.86 -8.75 2.15
C HIS A 21 -3.74 -9.99 1.89
N PRO A 22 -3.84 -10.99 2.78
CA PRO A 22 -4.71 -12.14 2.57
C PRO A 22 -6.20 -11.76 2.50
N TRP A 23 -6.62 -10.77 3.28
CA TRP A 23 -8.00 -10.31 3.28
C TRP A 23 -8.36 -9.56 1.98
N ILE A 24 -7.46 -8.72 1.48
CA ILE A 24 -7.59 -7.98 0.22
C ILE A 24 -7.60 -8.96 -0.96
N ALA A 25 -6.65 -9.90 -1.03
CA ALA A 25 -6.53 -10.85 -2.14
C ALA A 25 -7.76 -11.75 -2.31
N ARG A 26 -8.47 -12.05 -1.21
CA ARG A 26 -9.74 -12.79 -1.28
C ARG A 26 -10.87 -11.99 -1.93
N ARG A 27 -10.81 -10.66 -1.91
CA ARG A 27 -11.90 -9.75 -2.31
C ARG A 27 -11.65 -9.02 -3.63
N ALA A 28 -10.42 -8.64 -3.92
CA ALA A 28 -10.07 -7.87 -5.11
C ALA A 28 -10.21 -8.71 -6.39
N ARG A 29 -10.93 -8.22 -7.40
CA ARG A 29 -11.10 -8.86 -8.71
C ARG A 29 -11.11 -7.78 -9.81
N GLY A 30 -10.90 -8.18 -11.06
CA GLY A 30 -10.93 -7.26 -12.20
C GLY A 30 -9.65 -6.42 -12.30
N ARG A 31 -9.81 -5.12 -12.57
CA ARG A 31 -8.69 -4.17 -12.72
C ARG A 31 -8.40 -3.47 -11.39
N VAL A 32 -7.17 -3.54 -10.92
CA VAL A 32 -6.73 -3.00 -9.62
C VAL A 32 -5.64 -1.95 -9.79
N LEU A 33 -5.73 -0.88 -9.00
CA LEU A 33 -4.69 0.12 -8.80
C LEU A 33 -4.20 0.05 -7.35
N ASP A 34 -2.90 -0.17 -7.15
CA ASP A 34 -2.22 -0.22 -5.85
C ASP A 34 -1.36 1.06 -5.69
N VAL A 35 -1.81 2.01 -4.87
CA VAL A 35 -1.15 3.31 -4.65
C VAL A 35 -0.33 3.27 -3.38
N GLY A 36 0.94 3.68 -3.45
CA GLY A 36 1.90 3.43 -2.38
C GLY A 36 2.25 1.94 -2.31
N CYS A 37 2.43 1.32 -3.49
CA CYS A 37 2.62 -0.13 -3.59
C CYS A 37 3.95 -0.62 -2.98
N GLY A 38 4.85 0.28 -2.61
CA GLY A 38 6.17 -0.02 -2.08
C GLY A 38 6.98 -0.86 -3.06
N ASP A 39 7.43 -2.03 -2.61
CA ASP A 39 8.13 -3.02 -3.42
C ASP A 39 7.21 -3.86 -4.33
N GLY A 40 5.90 -3.64 -4.26
CA GLY A 40 4.90 -4.32 -5.06
C GLY A 40 4.48 -5.70 -4.53
N MET A 41 4.79 -6.06 -3.27
CA MET A 41 4.44 -7.38 -2.74
C MET A 41 2.91 -7.67 -2.78
N LEU A 42 2.05 -6.68 -2.52
CA LEU A 42 0.61 -6.86 -2.67
C LEU A 42 0.23 -7.01 -4.15
N ALA A 43 0.72 -6.11 -5.00
CA ALA A 43 0.46 -6.15 -6.43
C ALA A 43 0.81 -7.52 -7.06
N GLN A 44 1.94 -8.12 -6.69
CA GLN A 44 2.33 -9.47 -7.14
C GLN A 44 1.34 -10.55 -6.70
N LYS A 45 0.82 -10.47 -5.47
CA LYS A 45 -0.21 -11.40 -4.99
C LYS A 45 -1.52 -11.23 -5.76
N LEU A 46 -1.92 -9.99 -6.04
CA LEU A 46 -3.16 -9.69 -6.76
C LEU A 46 -3.09 -10.06 -8.25
N ALA A 47 -1.90 -9.97 -8.86
CA ALA A 47 -1.69 -10.35 -10.26
C ALA A 47 -1.99 -11.84 -10.54
N GLN A 48 -2.07 -12.68 -9.49
CA GLN A 48 -2.43 -14.10 -9.61
C GLN A 48 -3.94 -14.32 -9.82
N THR A 49 -4.77 -13.34 -9.46
CA THR A 49 -6.25 -13.50 -9.39
C THR A 49 -7.05 -12.37 -10.02
N CYS A 50 -6.40 -11.26 -10.37
CA CYS A 50 -7.00 -10.09 -10.99
C CYS A 50 -6.62 -9.99 -12.48
N ASP A 51 -7.47 -9.35 -13.29
CA ASP A 51 -7.26 -9.22 -14.74
C ASP A 51 -6.08 -8.30 -15.08
N THR A 52 -5.91 -7.24 -14.28
CA THR A 52 -4.80 -6.29 -14.45
C THR A 52 -4.52 -5.62 -13.12
N VAL A 53 -3.24 -5.49 -12.76
CA VAL A 53 -2.80 -4.79 -11.56
C VAL A 53 -1.77 -3.76 -11.94
N ILE A 54 -1.99 -2.50 -11.55
CA ILE A 54 -1.04 -1.40 -11.73
C ILE A 54 -0.57 -0.98 -10.34
N GLY A 55 0.73 -1.04 -10.09
CA GLY A 55 1.36 -0.49 -8.89
C GLY A 55 1.92 0.90 -9.16
N LEU A 56 1.67 1.85 -8.25
CA LEU A 56 2.25 3.18 -8.25
C LEU A 56 2.95 3.44 -6.93
N GLU A 57 4.25 3.71 -7.00
CA GLU A 57 5.06 4.19 -5.88
C GLU A 57 5.74 5.49 -6.31
N CYS A 58 5.74 6.49 -5.45
CA CYS A 58 6.32 7.80 -5.75
C CYS A 58 7.06 8.30 -4.52
N ASP A 59 8.31 8.72 -4.73
CA ASP A 59 9.03 9.47 -3.71
C ASP A 59 8.23 10.73 -3.34
N ASP A 60 8.39 11.23 -2.11
CA ASP A 60 7.69 12.44 -1.66
C ASP A 60 7.93 13.60 -2.63
N ILE A 61 6.87 14.00 -3.34
CA ILE A 61 6.89 15.07 -4.34
C ILE A 61 6.68 16.46 -3.74
N GLY A 62 6.60 16.58 -2.40
CA GLY A 62 6.50 17.85 -1.70
C GLY A 62 5.17 18.59 -1.95
N VAL A 63 4.12 17.87 -2.35
CA VAL A 63 2.79 18.46 -2.51
C VAL A 63 2.21 18.84 -1.15
N PRO A 64 1.61 20.04 -1.00
CA PRO A 64 0.94 20.40 0.23
C PRO A 64 -0.17 19.40 0.56
N VAL A 65 -0.04 18.72 1.70
CA VAL A 65 -1.09 17.85 2.23
C VAL A 65 -1.93 18.62 3.25
N ARG A 66 -3.24 18.37 3.24
CA ARG A 66 -4.14 18.92 4.27
C ARG A 66 -3.76 18.34 5.62
N LYS A 67 -3.82 19.15 6.68
CA LYS A 67 -3.73 18.63 8.05
C LYS A 67 -4.80 17.55 8.26
N PRO A 68 -4.45 16.38 8.81
CA PRO A 68 -5.42 15.35 9.13
C PRO A 68 -6.55 15.91 10.00
N CYS A 69 -7.80 15.54 9.70
CA CYS A 69 -8.96 15.92 10.51
C CYS A 69 -9.10 15.06 11.78
N LEU A 70 -8.39 13.93 11.84
CA LEU A 70 -8.40 12.96 12.93
C LEU A 70 -6.97 12.68 13.40
N SER A 71 -6.81 12.43 14.69
CA SER A 71 -5.60 11.90 15.27
C SER A 71 -5.37 10.44 14.86
N LEU A 72 -4.12 9.97 14.99
CA LEU A 72 -3.80 8.56 14.75
C LEU A 72 -4.57 7.61 15.68
N ALA A 73 -4.87 8.03 16.91
CA ALA A 73 -5.64 7.22 17.86
C ALA A 73 -7.10 7.04 17.40
N GLU A 74 -7.73 8.11 16.90
CA GLU A 74 -9.09 8.06 16.35
C GLU A 74 -9.14 7.21 15.07
N ILE A 75 -8.17 7.39 14.17
CA ILE A 75 -8.06 6.57 12.95
C ILE A 75 -7.95 5.08 13.32
N ARG A 76 -7.11 4.73 14.31
CA ARG A 76 -6.97 3.35 14.79
C ARG A 76 -8.26 2.82 15.41
N SER A 77 -8.98 3.62 16.19
CA SER A 77 -10.26 3.20 16.78
C SER A 77 -11.36 2.95 15.75
N ILE A 78 -11.35 3.68 14.62
CA ILE A 78 -12.25 3.41 13.50
C ILE A 78 -11.78 2.15 12.76
N ALA A 79 -10.49 2.05 12.45
CA ALA A 79 -9.92 0.90 11.76
C ALA A 79 -10.19 -0.42 12.50
N SER A 80 -10.07 -0.45 13.83
CA SER A 80 -10.32 -1.65 14.64
C SER A 80 -11.76 -2.17 14.57
N LYS A 81 -12.72 -1.34 14.14
CA LYS A 81 -14.13 -1.71 13.96
C LYS A 81 -14.41 -2.26 12.56
N GLU A 82 -13.66 -1.78 11.56
CA GLU A 82 -13.93 -2.02 10.15
C GLU A 82 -12.98 -3.05 9.52
N LEU A 83 -11.73 -3.10 9.99
CA LEU A 83 -10.67 -3.92 9.42
C LEU A 83 -10.40 -5.16 10.29
N PRO A 84 -10.20 -6.32 9.67
CA PRO A 84 -9.94 -7.56 10.40
C PRO A 84 -8.56 -7.51 11.06
N GLY A 85 -8.52 -7.64 12.39
CA GLY A 85 -7.27 -7.71 13.16
C GLY A 85 -6.56 -6.37 13.36
N ALA A 86 -7.30 -5.26 13.22
CA ALA A 86 -6.84 -3.88 13.45
C ALA A 86 -7.04 -3.40 14.89
#